data_AF-D5ADX3-F1
#
_entry.id   AF-D5ADX3-F1
#
_cell.length_a   1.000
_cell.length_b   1.000
_cell.length_c   1.000
_cell.angle_alpha   90.00
_cell.angle_beta   90.00
_cell.angle_gamma   90.00
#
_symmetry.space_group_name_H-M   'P 1'
#
loop_
_entity.id
_entity.type
_entity.pdbx_description
1 polymer ?
#
loop_
_entity_poly.entity_id
_entity_poly.type
_entity_poly.pdbx_seq_one_letter_code
_entity_poly.pdbx_strand_id
1 'polypeptide(L)'
;MASAGAHQGSQLPAKGRKLSGRREELAVHYAISPLEDDPVIKQRLLTRTTTTRGEPPLKKLQKKFVAFATEIEKDTDNYVECEKLYKSFLQEITTFELPLLRTKAVIDANRREKDNFNELQEQLSQQILQAQSDIEDLKKQLEESKIERQHKEECEAIRRLIAVQPPRSETQKIISELEKEIAALEAANTAASRTLDLRKKQFSLLLHVVDELQNTIDEEQRNLAEELRNAVEEQKLSLEEPMLTVDSEAGTAITISEQSEAMRID
;
A
#
# COMPACT_ATOMS: atom_id res chain seq x y z
N MET A 1 -26.88 -10.06 -19.27
CA MET A 1 -27.01 -8.93 -20.22
C MET A 1 -25.68 -8.20 -20.24
N ALA A 2 -25.10 -8.09 -21.43
CA ALA A 2 -23.76 -7.56 -21.69
C ALA A 2 -23.79 -6.04 -21.91
N SER A 3 -22.67 -5.38 -21.57
CA SER A 3 -22.09 -4.13 -22.14
C SER A 3 -21.00 -3.67 -21.14
N ALA A 4 -19.70 -3.93 -21.27
CA ALA A 4 -18.71 -3.54 -22.30
C ALA A 4 -18.75 -2.04 -22.66
N GLY A 5 -17.65 -1.32 -22.41
CA GLY A 5 -17.45 0.07 -22.87
C GLY A 5 -16.29 0.83 -22.22
N ALA A 6 -15.06 0.65 -22.75
CA ALA A 6 -13.91 1.59 -22.87
C ALA A 6 -13.56 2.52 -21.67
N HIS A 7 -12.44 2.36 -20.93
CA HIS A 7 -11.06 2.67 -21.32
C HIS A 7 -10.88 3.90 -22.23
N GLN A 8 -10.70 5.07 -21.62
CA GLN A 8 -9.88 6.15 -22.17
C GLN A 8 -9.01 6.75 -21.06
N GLY A 9 -7.70 6.53 -21.19
CA GLY A 9 -6.68 7.20 -20.39
C GLY A 9 -6.62 8.67 -20.78
N SER A 10 -7.00 9.56 -19.87
CA SER A 10 -6.76 10.98 -19.98
C SER A 10 -5.29 11.28 -19.65
N GLN A 11 -4.47 11.20 -20.69
CA GLN A 11 -3.07 11.60 -20.67
C GLN A 11 -3.02 13.15 -20.61
N LEU A 12 -2.65 13.69 -19.45
CA LEU A 12 -2.36 15.11 -19.28
C LEU A 12 -1.16 15.49 -20.16
N PRO A 13 -1.25 16.50 -21.04
CA PRO A 13 -0.08 16.98 -21.75
C PRO A 13 0.78 17.79 -20.78
N ALA A 14 1.86 17.17 -20.30
CA ALA A 14 2.97 17.86 -19.65
C ALA A 14 3.66 18.78 -20.68
N LYS A 15 3.07 19.95 -20.93
CA LYS A 15 3.73 21.04 -21.65
C LYS A 15 4.43 21.91 -20.61
N GLY A 16 5.57 21.41 -20.13
CA GLY A 16 6.51 22.21 -19.36
C GLY A 16 6.85 23.46 -20.18
N ARG A 17 6.36 24.61 -19.73
CA ARG A 17 6.86 25.90 -20.22
C ARG A 17 8.34 25.93 -19.89
N LYS A 18 9.18 25.88 -20.93
CA LYS A 18 10.53 26.45 -20.85
C LYS A 18 10.35 27.88 -20.37
N LEU A 19 10.65 28.16 -19.10
CA LEU A 19 10.98 29.50 -18.64
C LEU A 19 12.37 29.81 -19.21
N SER A 20 12.40 30.02 -20.52
CA SER A 20 13.54 30.60 -21.23
C SER A 20 13.26 32.09 -21.33
N GLY A 21 14.22 32.88 -20.83
CA GLY A 21 14.35 34.29 -21.16
C GLY A 21 13.41 35.23 -20.43
N ARG A 22 13.82 35.66 -19.22
CA ARG A 22 13.87 37.12 -18.90
C ARG A 22 14.62 37.41 -17.59
N ARG A 23 15.78 36.79 -17.39
CA ARG A 23 16.80 37.28 -16.46
C ARG A 23 18.09 37.62 -17.23
N GLU A 24 17.92 38.04 -18.48
CA GLU A 24 18.96 38.72 -19.23
C GLU A 24 18.72 40.21 -19.02
N GLU A 25 19.62 40.79 -18.23
CA GLU A 25 20.15 42.13 -18.45
C GLU A 25 19.08 43.22 -18.64
N LEU A 26 18.47 43.66 -17.53
CA LEU A 26 18.19 45.08 -17.36
C LEU A 26 19.52 45.83 -17.09
N ALA A 27 20.54 45.57 -17.89
CA ALA A 27 21.63 46.49 -18.10
C ALA A 27 21.00 47.64 -18.89
N VAL A 28 20.36 48.53 -18.15
CA VAL A 28 19.96 49.85 -18.61
C VAL A 28 21.16 50.39 -19.39
N HIS A 29 20.92 50.68 -20.66
CA HIS A 29 21.92 51.11 -21.63
C HIS A 29 22.45 52.49 -21.21
N TYR A 30 23.25 52.54 -20.15
CA TYR A 30 23.98 53.73 -19.75
C TYR A 30 25.07 53.95 -20.80
N ALA A 31 25.13 55.15 -21.36
CA ALA A 31 26.13 55.53 -22.36
C ALA A 31 27.57 55.53 -21.81
N ILE A 32 27.74 55.26 -20.51
CA ILE A 32 28.96 55.30 -19.71
C ILE A 32 28.81 54.18 -18.65
N SER A 33 29.93 53.54 -18.26
CA SER A 33 29.92 52.43 -17.29
C SER A 33 29.61 52.92 -15.86
N PRO A 34 28.90 52.16 -15.00
CA PRO A 34 28.51 52.61 -13.64
C PRO A 34 29.67 53.11 -12.76
N LEU A 35 30.88 52.59 -12.97
CA LEU A 35 32.10 52.99 -12.25
C LEU A 35 32.64 54.36 -12.68
N GLU A 36 32.38 54.76 -13.92
CA GLU A 36 32.78 56.07 -14.48
C GLU A 36 31.67 57.12 -14.33
N ASP A 37 30.42 56.68 -14.18
CA ASP A 37 29.25 57.54 -13.99
C ASP A 37 29.21 58.19 -12.61
N ASP A 38 29.54 57.46 -11.54
CA ASP A 38 29.50 57.98 -10.16
C ASP A 38 30.28 59.28 -9.94
N PRO A 39 31.56 59.43 -10.37
CA PRO A 39 32.29 60.68 -10.21
C PRO A 39 31.69 61.81 -11.07
N VAL A 40 31.22 61.51 -12.27
CA VAL A 40 30.61 62.49 -13.19
C VAL A 40 29.27 62.99 -12.65
N ILE A 41 28.42 62.07 -12.17
CA ILE A 41 27.13 62.36 -11.54
C ILE A 41 27.34 63.12 -10.24
N LYS A 42 28.28 62.70 -9.39
CA LYS A 42 28.64 63.40 -8.14
C LYS A 42 29.11 64.83 -8.43
N GLN A 43 30.01 65.02 -9.39
CA GLN A 43 30.49 66.34 -9.79
C GLN A 43 29.35 67.21 -10.32
N ARG A 44 28.46 66.64 -11.12
CA ARG A 44 27.30 67.31 -11.70
C ARG A 44 26.25 67.71 -10.65
N LEU A 45 26.02 66.88 -9.64
CA LEU A 45 25.17 67.17 -8.49
C LEU A 45 25.77 68.24 -7.57
N LEU A 46 27.08 68.17 -7.31
CA LEU A 46 27.82 69.16 -6.51
C LEU A 46 27.85 70.54 -7.17
N THR A 47 28.15 70.58 -8.48
CA THR A 47 28.24 71.83 -9.25
C THR A 47 26.89 72.31 -9.77
N ARG A 48 25.85 71.47 -9.68
CA ARG A 48 24.50 71.68 -10.22
C ARG A 48 24.48 72.11 -11.69
N THR A 49 25.44 71.60 -12.48
CA THR A 49 25.64 71.93 -13.90
C THR A 49 24.53 71.39 -14.82
N THR A 50 23.62 70.56 -14.31
CA THR A 50 22.42 70.05 -15.03
C THR A 50 21.18 70.92 -14.94
N THR A 51 21.20 72.01 -14.17
CA THR A 51 20.01 72.88 -14.07
C THR A 51 19.78 73.54 -15.44
N THR A 52 18.73 73.11 -16.13
CA THR A 52 18.33 73.56 -17.46
C THR A 52 18.17 75.09 -17.49
N ARG A 53 18.94 75.72 -18.40
CA ARG A 53 19.03 77.17 -18.67
C ARG A 53 19.55 78.03 -17.51
N GLY A 54 20.83 78.39 -17.57
CA GLY A 54 21.40 79.47 -16.78
C GLY A 54 22.88 79.27 -16.47
N GLU A 55 23.48 80.27 -15.84
CA GLU A 55 24.79 80.13 -15.21
C GLU A 55 24.70 79.15 -14.03
N PRO A 56 25.61 78.16 -13.88
CA PRO A 56 25.59 77.23 -12.77
C PRO A 56 25.57 77.97 -11.41
N PRO A 57 24.73 77.56 -10.45
CA PRO A 57 24.57 78.25 -9.17
C PRO A 57 25.90 78.48 -8.42
N LEU A 58 26.79 77.50 -8.44
CA LEU A 58 28.12 77.61 -7.82
C LEU A 58 28.99 78.68 -8.51
N LYS A 59 28.91 78.76 -9.84
CA LYS A 59 29.65 79.75 -10.65
C LYS A 59 29.11 81.17 -10.41
N LYS A 60 27.78 81.31 -10.30
CA LYS A 60 27.11 82.57 -9.95
C LYS A 60 27.50 83.04 -8.55
N LEU A 61 27.51 82.14 -7.57
CA LEU A 61 28.00 82.40 -6.21
C LEU A 61 29.47 82.84 -6.21
N GLN A 62 30.33 82.13 -6.94
CA GLN A 62 31.74 82.47 -7.08
C GLN A 62 31.93 83.88 -7.66
N LYS A 63 31.18 84.25 -8.70
CA LYS A 63 31.24 85.61 -9.27
C LYS A 63 30.85 86.69 -8.25
N LYS A 64 29.82 86.45 -7.43
CA LYS A 64 29.39 87.38 -6.38
C LYS A 64 30.45 87.54 -5.29
N PHE A 65 31.10 86.44 -4.90
CA PHE A 65 32.24 86.47 -3.98
C PHE A 65 33.40 87.30 -4.52
N VAL A 66 33.85 87.00 -5.75
CA VAL A 66 34.97 87.71 -6.39
C VAL A 66 34.67 89.20 -6.54
N ALA A 67 33.45 89.57 -6.98
CA ALA A 67 33.06 90.97 -7.09
C ALA A 67 33.15 91.73 -5.76
N PHE A 68 32.70 91.10 -4.67
CA PHE A 68 32.81 91.68 -3.33
C PHE A 68 34.27 91.78 -2.85
N ALA A 69 35.05 90.72 -3.02
CA ALA A 69 36.46 90.68 -2.62
C ALA A 69 37.30 91.74 -3.37
N THR A 70 37.12 91.84 -4.69
CA THR A 70 37.83 92.83 -5.51
C THR A 70 37.44 94.27 -5.17
N GLU A 71 36.20 94.54 -4.74
CA GLU A 71 35.82 95.89 -4.31
C GLU A 71 36.49 96.27 -2.97
N ILE A 72 36.63 95.31 -2.05
CA ILE A 72 37.39 95.51 -0.80
C ILE A 72 38.87 95.80 -1.10
N GLU A 73 39.46 95.06 -2.05
CA GLU A 73 40.89 95.19 -2.39
C GLU A 73 41.27 96.54 -3.03
N LYS A 74 40.30 97.29 -3.56
CA LYS A 74 40.57 98.59 -4.20
C LYS A 74 40.97 99.68 -3.19
N ASP A 75 40.74 99.47 -1.89
CA ASP A 75 41.09 100.42 -0.80
C ASP A 75 40.62 101.86 -1.08
N THR A 76 39.41 101.96 -1.65
CA THR A 76 38.72 103.24 -1.90
C THR A 76 37.59 103.40 -0.89
N ASP A 77 37.27 104.62 -0.46
CA ASP A 77 36.17 104.95 0.47
C ASP A 77 34.77 104.75 -0.16
N ASN A 78 34.51 103.58 -0.74
CA ASN A 78 33.28 103.20 -1.42
C ASN A 78 32.44 102.21 -0.60
N TYR A 79 32.21 102.55 0.68
CA TYR A 79 31.48 101.69 1.63
C TYR A 79 30.10 101.27 1.14
N VAL A 80 29.41 102.15 0.41
CA VAL A 80 28.05 101.91 -0.11
C VAL A 80 28.03 100.76 -1.13
N GLU A 81 28.99 100.72 -2.06
CA GLU A 81 29.05 99.63 -3.04
C GLU A 81 29.54 98.33 -2.38
N CYS A 82 30.49 98.41 -1.43
CA CYS A 82 30.91 97.26 -0.63
C CYS A 82 29.73 96.62 0.12
N GLU A 83 28.89 97.41 0.80
CA GLU A 83 27.72 96.90 1.53
C GLU A 83 26.70 96.25 0.59
N LYS A 84 26.48 96.84 -0.58
CA LYS A 84 25.59 96.30 -1.62
C LYS A 84 26.10 94.97 -2.17
N LEU A 85 27.40 94.87 -2.46
CA LEU A 85 28.02 93.63 -2.93
C LEU A 85 28.00 92.54 -1.85
N TYR A 86 28.24 92.89 -0.58
CA TYR A 86 28.10 91.99 0.56
C TYR A 86 26.70 91.40 0.67
N LYS A 87 25.66 92.25 0.66
CA LYS A 87 24.25 91.81 0.70
C LYS A 87 23.92 90.92 -0.49
N SER A 88 24.39 91.27 -1.69
CA SER A 88 24.19 90.46 -2.88
C SER A 88 24.89 89.11 -2.81
N PHE A 89 26.06 89.02 -2.17
CA PHE A 89 26.77 87.76 -1.96
C PHE A 89 26.04 86.89 -0.93
N LEU A 90 25.63 87.46 0.21
CA LEU A 90 24.89 86.75 1.24
C LEU A 90 23.58 86.15 0.71
N GLN A 91 22.83 86.92 -0.08
CA GLN A 91 21.60 86.44 -0.72
C GLN A 91 21.86 85.24 -1.66
N GLU A 92 22.98 85.26 -2.39
CA GLU A 92 23.35 84.15 -3.28
C GLU A 92 23.78 82.90 -2.48
N ILE A 93 24.45 83.07 -1.33
CA ILE A 93 24.75 81.96 -0.40
C ILE A 93 23.46 81.28 0.04
N THR A 94 22.49 82.04 0.54
CA THR A 94 21.20 81.49 1.01
C THR A 94 20.45 80.79 -0.14
N THR A 95 20.50 81.37 -1.34
CA THR A 95 19.89 80.77 -2.54
C THR A 95 20.56 79.45 -2.93
N PHE A 96 21.88 79.36 -2.76
CA PHE A 96 22.66 78.14 -3.03
C PHE A 96 22.45 77.06 -1.96
N GLU A 97 22.28 77.45 -0.70
CA GLU A 97 22.10 76.54 0.44
C GLU A 97 20.76 75.79 0.42
N LEU A 98 19.67 76.48 0.11
CA LEU A 98 18.32 75.92 0.12
C LEU A 98 18.18 74.58 -0.65
N PRO A 99 18.65 74.44 -1.90
CA PRO A 99 18.61 73.16 -2.61
C PRO A 99 19.52 72.08 -2.00
N LEU A 100 20.63 72.43 -1.34
CA LEU A 100 21.49 71.45 -0.65
C LEU A 100 20.77 70.83 0.54
N LEU A 101 20.06 71.64 1.32
CA LEU A 101 19.23 71.18 2.43
C LEU A 101 18.12 70.25 1.94
N ARG A 102 17.49 70.56 0.80
CA ARG A 102 16.48 69.67 0.17
C ARG A 102 17.09 68.33 -0.24
N THR A 103 18.25 68.33 -0.90
CA THR A 103 18.94 67.09 -1.28
C THR A 103 19.29 66.25 -0.06
N LYS A 104 19.77 66.87 1.02
CA LYS A 104 20.04 66.17 2.29
C LYS A 104 18.77 65.50 2.84
N ALA A 105 17.66 66.23 2.90
CA ALA A 105 16.39 65.69 3.37
C ALA A 105 15.91 64.50 2.52
N VAL A 106 16.10 64.56 1.20
CA VAL A 106 15.78 63.45 0.27
C VAL A 106 16.69 62.24 0.52
N ILE A 107 18.00 62.45 0.72
CA ILE A 107 18.94 61.37 1.04
C ILE A 107 18.54 60.68 2.36
N ASP A 108 18.21 61.46 3.39
CA ASP A 108 17.80 60.93 4.70
C ASP A 108 16.45 60.17 4.60
N ALA A 109 15.53 60.63 3.75
CA ALA A 109 14.28 59.91 3.46
C ALA A 109 14.55 58.58 2.73
N ASN A 110 15.35 58.60 1.66
CA ASN A 110 15.69 57.40 0.89
C ASN A 110 16.44 56.37 1.73
N ARG A 111 17.29 56.82 2.65
CA ARG A 111 17.99 55.92 3.58
C ARG A 111 17.00 55.19 4.50
N ARG A 112 16.06 55.91 5.10
CA ARG A 112 15.01 55.29 5.93
C ARG A 112 14.15 54.32 5.12
N GLU A 113 13.81 54.69 3.88
CA GLU A 113 13.03 53.82 3.01
C GLU A 113 13.79 52.54 2.64
N LYS A 114 15.10 52.66 2.35
CA LYS A 114 15.97 51.49 2.14
C LYS A 114 16.00 50.58 3.36
N ASP A 115 16.14 51.15 4.57
CA ASP A 115 16.19 50.37 5.80
C ASP A 115 14.85 49.60 6.00
N ASN A 116 13.70 50.26 5.76
CA ASN A 116 12.39 49.62 5.78
C ASN A 116 12.26 48.48 4.75
N PHE A 117 12.80 48.65 3.54
CA PHE A 117 12.77 47.60 2.51
C PHE A 117 13.62 46.40 2.90
N ASN A 118 14.77 46.61 3.56
CA ASN A 118 15.60 45.51 4.06
C ASN A 118 14.84 44.70 5.12
N GLU A 119 14.18 45.36 6.06
CA GLU A 119 13.35 44.70 7.08
C GLU A 119 12.20 43.91 6.45
N LEU A 120 11.51 44.49 5.47
CA LEU A 120 10.43 43.81 4.75
C LEU A 120 10.95 42.59 3.96
N GLN A 121 12.13 42.70 3.35
CA GLN A 121 12.76 41.59 2.64
C GLN A 121 13.10 40.44 3.60
N GLU A 122 13.58 40.75 4.80
CA GLU A 122 13.87 39.74 5.82
C GLU A 122 12.58 39.05 6.29
N GLN A 123 11.54 39.82 6.60
CA GLN A 123 10.23 39.28 6.99
C GLN A 123 9.63 38.38 5.91
N LEU A 124 9.67 38.80 4.65
CA LEU A 124 9.18 38.00 3.54
C LEU A 124 9.98 36.69 3.40
N SER A 125 11.31 36.75 3.56
CA SER A 125 12.16 35.56 3.51
C SER A 125 11.82 34.57 4.62
N GLN A 126 11.56 35.05 5.84
CA GLN A 126 11.11 34.22 6.95
C GLN A 126 9.74 33.58 6.68
N GLN A 127 8.77 34.34 6.14
CA GLN A 127 7.46 33.80 5.78
C GLN A 127 7.54 32.73 4.69
N ILE A 128 8.44 32.90 3.71
CA ILE A 128 8.67 31.89 2.67
C ILE A 128 9.20 30.60 3.29
N LEU A 129 10.19 30.69 4.18
CA LEU A 129 10.73 29.52 4.88
C LEU A 129 9.68 28.82 5.74
N GLN A 130 8.87 29.59 6.47
CA GLN A 130 7.78 29.03 7.26
C GLN A 130 6.76 28.30 6.38
N ALA A 131 6.30 28.92 5.29
CA ALA A 131 5.36 28.31 4.37
C ALA A 131 5.93 27.03 3.72
N GLN A 132 7.23 26.99 3.43
CA GLN A 132 7.89 25.79 2.94
C GLN A 132 7.88 24.66 3.98
N SER A 133 8.17 24.96 5.25
CA SER A 133 8.06 24.01 6.36
C SER A 133 6.64 23.48 6.49
N ASP A 134 5.63 24.36 6.50
CA ASP A 134 4.23 23.98 6.64
C ASP A 134 3.79 23.05 5.49
N ILE A 135 4.26 23.29 4.26
CA ILE A 135 4.00 22.44 3.10
C ILE A 135 4.60 21.03 3.32
N GLU A 136 5.81 20.94 3.85
CA GLU A 136 6.46 19.64 4.13
C GLU A 136 5.71 18.86 5.20
N ASP A 137 5.29 19.53 6.27
CA ASP A 137 4.49 18.91 7.34
C ASP A 137 3.12 18.43 6.83
N LEU A 138 2.43 19.25 6.04
CA LEU A 138 1.14 18.89 5.45
C LEU A 138 1.25 17.71 4.47
N LYS A 139 2.37 17.60 3.72
CA LYS A 139 2.62 16.43 2.86
C LYS A 139 2.77 15.16 3.68
N LYS A 140 3.47 15.23 4.82
CA LYS A 140 3.63 14.08 5.73
C LYS A 140 2.29 13.65 6.31
N GLN A 141 1.51 14.59 6.84
CA GLN A 141 0.17 14.31 7.38
C GLN A 141 -0.78 13.73 6.31
N LEU A 142 -0.70 14.21 5.07
CA LEU A 142 -1.48 13.67 3.97
C LEU A 142 -1.13 12.21 3.70
N GLU A 143 0.15 11.84 3.74
CA GLU A 143 0.56 10.45 3.51
C GLU A 143 0.12 9.53 4.65
N GLU A 144 0.25 9.97 5.90
CA GLU A 144 -0.28 9.26 7.08
C GLU A 144 -1.80 9.05 6.97
N SER A 145 -2.55 10.07 6.55
CA SER A 145 -4.00 9.98 6.36
C SER A 145 -4.40 9.00 5.25
N LYS A 146 -3.63 8.90 4.16
CA LYS A 146 -3.88 7.91 3.10
C LYS A 146 -3.70 6.49 3.62
N ILE A 147 -2.65 6.24 4.41
CA ILE A 147 -2.40 4.92 5.02
C ILE A 147 -3.56 4.56 5.95
N GLU A 148 -4.00 5.50 6.80
CA GLU A 148 -5.16 5.26 7.68
C GLU A 148 -6.43 4.95 6.88
N ARG A 149 -6.66 5.66 5.76
CA ARG A 149 -7.79 5.40 4.88
C ARG A 149 -7.72 4.00 4.27
N GLN A 150 -6.54 3.60 3.77
CA GLN A 150 -6.34 2.27 3.20
C GLN A 150 -6.62 1.17 4.23
N HIS A 151 -6.10 1.30 5.47
CA HIS A 151 -6.40 0.34 6.53
C HIS A 151 -7.89 0.25 6.85
N LYS A 152 -8.61 1.39 6.86
CA LYS A 152 -10.06 1.41 7.06
C LYS A 152 -10.79 0.69 5.93
N GLU A 153 -10.42 0.94 4.68
CA GLU A 153 -11.00 0.28 3.50
C GLU A 153 -10.76 -1.24 3.53
N GLU A 154 -9.55 -1.68 3.89
CA GLU A 154 -9.19 -3.10 4.04
C GLU A 154 -9.98 -3.78 5.18
N CYS A 155 -10.07 -3.14 6.34
CA CYS A 155 -10.89 -3.64 7.45
C CYS A 155 -12.38 -3.71 7.06
N GLU A 156 -12.89 -2.74 6.31
CA GLU A 156 -14.27 -2.76 5.84
C GLU A 156 -14.51 -3.89 4.84
N ALA A 157 -13.57 -4.14 3.92
CA ALA A 157 -13.64 -5.27 2.98
C ALA A 157 -13.71 -6.61 3.72
N ILE A 158 -12.86 -6.81 4.74
CA ILE A 158 -12.89 -8.01 5.59
C ILE A 158 -14.23 -8.10 6.34
N ARG A 159 -14.72 -6.99 6.90
CA ARG A 159 -16.02 -6.94 7.59
C ARG A 159 -17.16 -7.37 6.69
N ARG A 160 -17.19 -6.92 5.43
CA ARG A 160 -18.21 -7.33 4.45
C ARG A 160 -18.12 -8.83 4.15
N LEU A 161 -16.91 -9.37 4.01
CA LEU A 161 -16.71 -10.81 3.78
C LEU A 161 -17.20 -11.65 4.97
N ILE A 162 -16.91 -11.22 6.21
CA ILE A 162 -17.39 -11.86 7.43
C ILE A 162 -18.92 -11.79 7.52
N ALA A 163 -19.53 -10.68 7.14
CA ALA A 163 -20.99 -10.50 7.22
C ALA A 163 -21.78 -11.43 6.30
N VAL A 164 -21.17 -11.99 5.24
CA VAL A 164 -21.79 -12.99 4.36
C VAL A 164 -21.82 -14.38 5.02
N GLN A 165 -20.97 -14.63 6.02
CA GLN A 165 -20.91 -15.90 6.72
C GLN A 165 -22.00 -16.00 7.80
N PRO A 166 -22.57 -17.19 8.04
CA PRO A 166 -23.54 -17.38 9.12
C PRO A 166 -22.89 -17.13 10.50
N PRO A 167 -23.67 -16.73 11.51
CA PRO A 167 -23.18 -16.58 12.86
C PRO A 167 -22.52 -17.86 13.37
N ARG A 168 -21.35 -17.74 14.00
CA ARG A 168 -20.62 -18.90 14.53
C ARG A 168 -21.45 -19.76 15.49
N SER A 169 -22.35 -19.14 16.25
CA SER A 169 -23.28 -19.84 17.16
C SER A 169 -24.24 -20.77 16.41
N GLU A 170 -24.71 -20.38 15.24
CA GLU A 170 -25.59 -21.22 14.41
C GLU A 170 -24.80 -22.40 13.85
N THR A 171 -23.63 -22.15 13.26
CA THR A 171 -22.75 -23.21 12.76
C THR A 171 -22.36 -24.19 13.87
N GLN A 172 -22.05 -23.69 15.07
CA GLN A 172 -21.71 -24.53 16.22
C GLN A 172 -22.88 -25.40 16.67
N LYS A 173 -24.11 -24.86 16.65
CA LYS A 173 -25.32 -25.61 16.97
C LYS A 173 -25.55 -26.75 15.98
N ILE A 174 -25.41 -26.47 14.68
CA ILE A 174 -25.53 -27.48 13.62
C ILE A 174 -24.48 -28.59 13.80
N ILE A 175 -23.22 -28.22 14.08
CA ILE A 175 -22.14 -29.19 14.36
C ILE A 175 -22.55 -30.10 15.53
N SER A 176 -22.98 -29.53 16.65
CA SER A 176 -23.38 -30.31 17.83
C SER A 176 -24.61 -31.18 17.61
N GLU A 177 -25.54 -30.78 16.73
CA GLU A 177 -26.68 -31.61 16.34
C GLU A 177 -26.24 -32.79 15.48
N LEU A 178 -25.37 -32.55 14.48
CA LEU A 178 -24.81 -33.60 13.62
C LEU A 178 -23.96 -34.60 14.42
N GLU A 179 -23.15 -34.14 15.37
CA GLU A 179 -22.36 -35.01 16.25
C GLU A 179 -23.26 -35.96 17.08
N LYS A 180 -24.40 -35.46 17.58
CA LYS A 180 -25.38 -36.30 18.28
C LYS A 180 -26.03 -37.31 17.36
N GLU A 181 -26.37 -36.91 16.13
CA GLU A 181 -26.96 -37.81 15.14
C GLU A 181 -25.99 -38.93 14.75
N ILE A 182 -24.72 -38.61 14.51
CA ILE A 182 -23.66 -39.59 14.24
C ILE A 182 -23.57 -40.60 15.40
N ALA A 183 -23.46 -40.12 16.64
CA ALA A 183 -23.38 -40.99 17.81
C ALA A 183 -24.61 -41.92 17.94
N ALA A 184 -25.80 -41.41 17.63
CA ALA A 184 -27.03 -42.21 17.65
C ALA A 184 -27.03 -43.28 16.55
N LEU A 185 -26.61 -42.93 15.33
CA LEU A 185 -26.49 -43.87 14.21
C LEU A 185 -25.44 -44.95 14.47
N GLU A 186 -24.29 -44.59 15.04
CA GLU A 186 -23.25 -45.54 15.43
C GLU A 186 -23.76 -46.54 16.48
N ALA A 187 -24.50 -46.06 17.48
CA ALA A 187 -25.11 -46.91 18.50
C ALA A 187 -26.15 -47.86 17.89
N ALA A 188 -27.01 -47.36 16.99
CA ALA A 188 -28.01 -48.17 16.29
C ALA A 188 -27.35 -49.22 15.38
N ASN A 189 -26.32 -48.85 14.62
CA ASN A 189 -25.57 -49.77 13.77
C ASN A 189 -24.88 -50.86 14.60
N THR A 190 -24.30 -50.49 15.74
CA THR A 190 -23.70 -51.45 16.68
C THR A 190 -24.73 -52.42 17.23
N ALA A 191 -25.93 -51.93 17.60
CA ALA A 191 -27.02 -52.78 18.08
C ALA A 191 -27.56 -53.72 16.99
N ALA A 192 -27.71 -53.22 15.75
CA ALA A 192 -28.13 -54.01 14.60
C ALA A 192 -27.10 -55.09 14.27
N SER A 193 -25.80 -54.75 14.27
CA SER A 193 -24.71 -55.70 14.03
C SER A 193 -24.71 -56.84 15.07
N ARG A 194 -24.83 -56.51 16.36
CA ARG A 194 -24.95 -57.52 17.44
C ARG A 194 -26.16 -58.43 17.23
N THR A 195 -27.29 -57.86 16.81
CA THR A 195 -28.53 -58.61 16.54
C THR A 195 -28.32 -59.57 15.36
N LEU A 196 -27.70 -59.10 14.28
CA LEU A 196 -27.41 -59.88 13.10
C LEU A 196 -26.47 -61.06 13.43
N ASP A 197 -25.41 -60.82 14.20
CA ASP A 197 -24.49 -61.87 14.65
C ASP A 197 -25.19 -62.91 15.53
N LEU A 198 -26.09 -62.48 16.41
CA LEU A 198 -26.91 -63.41 17.19
C LEU A 198 -27.79 -64.28 16.27
N ARG A 199 -28.44 -63.70 15.25
CA ARG A 199 -29.25 -64.46 14.29
C ARG A 199 -28.40 -65.42 13.47
N LYS A 200 -27.21 -65.01 13.01
CA LYS A 200 -26.25 -65.92 12.35
C LYS A 200 -25.93 -67.13 13.21
N LYS A 201 -25.65 -66.93 14.50
CA LYS A 201 -25.40 -68.03 15.46
C LYS A 201 -26.61 -68.94 15.62
N GLN A 202 -27.81 -68.37 15.74
CA GLN A 202 -29.07 -69.14 15.85
C GLN A 202 -29.35 -69.96 14.58
N PHE A 203 -29.13 -69.40 13.39
CA PHE A 203 -29.27 -70.13 12.13
C PHE A 203 -28.22 -71.22 11.96
N SER A 204 -26.98 -70.98 12.37
CA SER A 204 -25.93 -72.00 12.37
C SER A 204 -26.31 -73.20 13.24
N LEU A 205 -26.84 -72.94 14.44
CA LEU A 205 -27.35 -74.01 15.31
C LEU A 205 -28.52 -74.77 14.67
N LEU A 206 -29.48 -74.07 14.06
CA LEU A 206 -30.60 -74.71 13.37
C LEU A 206 -30.11 -75.62 12.22
N LEU A 207 -29.16 -75.15 11.41
CA LEU A 207 -28.58 -75.94 10.33
C LEU A 207 -27.87 -77.19 10.86
N HIS A 208 -27.13 -77.08 11.96
CA HIS A 208 -26.50 -78.24 12.60
C HIS A 208 -27.54 -79.27 13.07
N VAL A 209 -28.65 -78.84 13.67
CA VAL A 209 -29.72 -79.76 14.09
C VAL A 209 -30.39 -80.42 12.87
N VAL A 210 -30.61 -79.66 11.78
CA VAL A 210 -31.14 -80.21 10.52
C VAL A 210 -30.19 -81.27 9.95
N ASP A 211 -28.88 -81.01 9.96
CA ASP A 211 -27.85 -81.95 9.51
C ASP A 211 -27.82 -83.22 10.37
N GLU A 212 -27.88 -83.08 11.71
CA GLU A 212 -27.97 -84.23 12.62
C GLU A 212 -29.22 -85.08 12.36
N LEU A 213 -30.38 -84.46 12.13
CA LEU A 213 -31.60 -85.18 11.80
C LEU A 213 -31.50 -85.89 10.45
N GLN A 214 -30.89 -85.26 9.43
CA GLN A 214 -30.63 -85.91 8.14
C GLN A 214 -29.69 -87.09 8.28
N ASN A 215 -28.58 -86.93 9.01
CA ASN A 215 -27.64 -88.00 9.30
C ASN A 215 -28.33 -89.16 10.05
N THR A 216 -29.19 -88.85 11.02
CA THR A 216 -29.96 -89.88 11.76
C THR A 216 -30.91 -90.64 10.84
N ILE A 217 -31.64 -89.94 9.96
CA ILE A 217 -32.54 -90.58 8.98
C ILE A 217 -31.74 -91.44 8.00
N ASP A 218 -30.59 -90.97 7.51
CA ASP A 218 -29.72 -91.72 6.60
C ASP A 218 -29.12 -92.96 7.30
N GLU A 219 -28.76 -92.85 8.58
CA GLU A 219 -28.31 -93.96 9.42
C GLU A 219 -29.44 -94.99 9.63
N GLU A 220 -30.65 -94.54 9.97
CA GLU A 220 -31.84 -95.40 10.11
C GLU A 220 -32.18 -96.11 8.81
N GLN A 221 -32.10 -95.43 7.66
CA GLN A 221 -32.30 -96.03 6.34
C GLN A 221 -31.21 -97.05 6.01
N ARG A 222 -29.95 -96.77 6.35
CA ARG A 222 -28.85 -97.75 6.22
C ARG A 222 -29.09 -98.97 7.11
N ASN A 223 -29.42 -98.76 8.38
CA ASN A 223 -29.69 -99.83 9.33
C ASN A 223 -30.87 -100.69 8.89
N LEU A 224 -31.95 -100.08 8.40
CA LEU A 224 -33.11 -100.80 7.85
C LEU A 224 -32.73 -101.60 6.59
N ALA A 225 -31.88 -101.04 5.73
CA ALA A 225 -31.35 -101.76 4.57
C ALA A 225 -30.45 -102.94 4.97
N GLU A 226 -29.63 -102.79 6.02
CA GLU A 226 -28.81 -103.86 6.59
C GLU A 226 -29.67 -104.93 7.27
N GLU A 227 -30.70 -104.57 8.05
CA GLU A 227 -31.66 -105.50 8.63
C GLU A 227 -32.44 -106.27 7.56
N LEU A 228 -32.90 -105.60 6.49
CA LEU A 228 -33.54 -106.26 5.37
C LEU A 228 -32.57 -107.22 4.65
N ARG A 229 -31.30 -106.83 4.51
CA ARG A 229 -30.25 -107.68 3.94
C ARG A 229 -29.97 -108.90 4.82
N ASN A 230 -29.90 -108.73 6.13
CA ASN A 230 -29.71 -109.80 7.11
C ASN A 230 -30.94 -110.71 7.20
N ALA A 231 -32.16 -110.19 7.10
CA ALA A 231 -33.38 -111.01 7.05
C ALA A 231 -33.50 -111.80 5.73
N VAL A 232 -33.03 -111.23 4.61
CA VAL A 232 -32.88 -111.96 3.34
C VAL A 232 -31.78 -113.01 3.43
N GLU A 233 -30.66 -112.74 4.12
CA GLU A 233 -29.63 -113.75 4.39
C GLU A 233 -30.10 -114.84 5.37
N GLU A 234 -30.89 -114.53 6.41
CA GLU A 234 -31.49 -115.50 7.33
C GLU A 234 -32.57 -116.36 6.64
N GLN A 235 -33.39 -115.78 5.76
CA GLN A 235 -34.29 -116.56 4.90
C GLN A 235 -33.52 -117.45 3.94
N LYS A 236 -32.38 -117.00 3.42
CA LYS A 236 -31.47 -117.78 2.57
C LYS A 236 -30.73 -118.88 3.35
N LEU A 237 -30.38 -118.66 4.62
CA LEU A 237 -29.74 -119.63 5.53
C LEU A 237 -30.73 -120.67 6.08
N SER A 238 -32.04 -120.40 6.08
CA SER A 238 -33.07 -121.36 6.49
C SER A 238 -33.48 -122.38 5.42
N LEU A 239 -32.98 -122.26 4.19
CA LEU A 239 -33.40 -123.08 3.05
C LEU A 239 -32.31 -123.85 2.32
N GLU A 240 -31.03 -123.85 2.73
CA GLU A 240 -30.05 -124.71 2.09
C GLU A 240 -28.76 -124.92 2.90
N GLU A 241 -28.51 -126.16 3.33
CA GLU A 241 -27.23 -126.86 3.18
C GLU A 241 -27.52 -128.38 3.13
N PRO A 242 -26.73 -129.25 2.44
CA PRO A 242 -25.47 -128.98 1.73
C PRO A 242 -25.38 -129.62 0.32
N MET A 243 -24.54 -129.10 -0.58
CA MET A 243 -23.71 -130.00 -1.41
C MET A 243 -22.47 -129.32 -2.04
N LEU A 244 -21.34 -129.98 -1.80
CA LEU A 244 -20.02 -129.87 -2.41
C LEU A 244 -19.99 -129.72 -3.94
N THR A 245 -19.10 -128.84 -4.45
CA THR A 245 -17.97 -129.10 -5.38
C THR A 245 -17.27 -127.73 -5.65
N VAL A 246 -16.01 -127.50 -5.25
CA VAL A 246 -14.72 -127.87 -5.87
C VAL A 246 -14.41 -127.08 -7.16
N ASP A 247 -13.25 -126.40 -7.12
CA ASP A 247 -12.44 -125.79 -8.20
C ASP A 247 -12.95 -124.47 -8.84
N SER A 248 -12.14 -123.46 -9.21
CA SER A 248 -10.69 -123.22 -9.18
C SER A 248 -10.45 -121.74 -9.57
N GLU A 249 -9.39 -121.16 -8.98
CA GLU A 249 -8.43 -120.20 -9.55
C GLU A 249 -8.70 -118.71 -9.88
N ALA A 250 -7.62 -117.97 -9.57
CA ALA A 250 -7.08 -116.72 -10.12
C ALA A 250 -7.79 -115.41 -9.70
N GLY A 251 -7.18 -114.59 -8.83
CA GLY A 251 -6.07 -113.67 -9.17
C GLY A 251 -6.65 -112.25 -9.14
N THR A 252 -6.05 -111.18 -8.66
CA THR A 252 -4.65 -110.81 -8.45
C THR A 252 -4.69 -109.54 -7.58
N ALA A 253 -3.64 -109.34 -6.78
CA ALA A 253 -3.37 -108.16 -5.99
C ALA A 253 -3.34 -106.85 -6.82
N ILE A 254 -3.45 -105.70 -6.15
CA ILE A 254 -2.38 -104.68 -6.10
C ILE A 254 -2.84 -103.53 -5.18
N THR A 255 -2.07 -103.40 -4.11
CA THR A 255 -1.84 -102.21 -3.30
C THR A 255 -1.07 -101.15 -4.10
N ILE A 256 -1.47 -99.87 -4.12
CA ILE A 256 -0.49 -98.77 -4.10
C ILE A 256 -1.04 -97.60 -3.27
N SER A 257 -0.26 -97.28 -2.26
CA SER A 257 -0.21 -96.03 -1.50
C SER A 257 0.06 -94.82 -2.39
N GLU A 258 -0.48 -93.65 -2.05
CA GLU A 258 0.32 -92.41 -2.11
C GLU A 258 -0.27 -91.35 -1.15
N GLN A 259 0.54 -91.04 -0.14
CA GLN A 259 0.45 -89.83 0.67
C GLN A 259 1.27 -88.71 -0.02
N SER A 260 1.04 -87.47 0.45
CA SER A 260 1.80 -86.23 0.21
C SER A 260 1.47 -85.52 -1.12
N GLU A 261 1.40 -84.19 -1.24
CA GLU A 261 1.68 -83.08 -0.34
C GLU A 261 1.10 -81.80 -0.98
N ALA A 262 0.81 -80.81 -0.12
CA ALA A 262 1.02 -79.38 -0.34
C ALA A 262 0.19 -78.57 -1.39
N MET A 263 -0.45 -77.50 -0.89
CA MET A 263 0.03 -76.10 -1.03
C MET A 263 -1.01 -75.07 -1.52
N ARG A 264 -1.07 -73.94 -0.77
CA ARG A 264 -1.50 -72.55 -1.10
C ARG A 264 -3.01 -72.26 -1.21
N ILE A 265 -3.56 -71.45 -0.28
CA ILE A 265 -3.52 -69.97 -0.20
C ILE A 265 -4.31 -69.33 -1.35
N ASP A 266 -5.54 -68.90 -1.04
CA ASP A 266 -6.01 -67.50 -1.16
C ASP A 266 -7.06 -67.24 -0.08
#